data_AF-A0A849U1T5-F1
#
_entry.id   AF-A0A849U1T5-F1
#
_cell.length_a   1.000
_cell.length_b   1.000
_cell.length_c   1.000
_cell.angle_alpha   90.00
_cell.angle_beta   90.00
_cell.angle_gamma   90.00
#
_symmetry.space_group_name_H-M   'P 1'
#
loop_
_entity.id
_entity.type
_entity.pdbx_description
1 polymer ?
#
loop_
_entity_poly.entity_id
_entity_poly.type
_entity_poly.pdbx_seq_one_letter_code
_entity_poly.pdbx_strand_id
1 'polypeptide(L)'
;MTTRSTPDMGRSSKTSGLRLEIYIRARDLPRLIGIWPDALVGMDGPKHGRLVQKIAAALRRERQRGRAGHFAYDLARHQQLLRAYQAEKAAFTARPVLEPAGSLKADTSTVMPMSGGYRPG
;
A
#
# COMPACT_ATOMS: atom_id res chain seq x y z
N MET A 1 -38.27 -12.27 51.38
CA MET A 1 -37.33 -11.13 51.23
C MET A 1 -35.91 -11.64 51.34
N THR A 2 -35.19 -11.82 50.23
CA THR A 2 -33.73 -12.06 50.24
C THR A 2 -33.16 -11.64 48.89
N THR A 3 -32.50 -10.48 48.83
CA THR A 3 -31.78 -9.99 47.65
C THR A 3 -30.41 -10.66 47.58
N ARG A 4 -30.15 -11.47 46.55
CA ARG A 4 -28.81 -11.99 46.28
C ARG A 4 -28.08 -10.97 45.42
N SER A 5 -27.23 -10.17 46.05
CA SER A 5 -26.28 -9.27 45.39
C SER A 5 -25.33 -10.06 44.51
N THR A 6 -25.38 -9.85 43.20
CA THR A 6 -24.39 -10.35 42.25
C THR A 6 -23.19 -9.39 42.24
N PRO A 7 -21.95 -9.85 42.44
CA PRO A 7 -20.80 -8.97 42.37
C PRO A 7 -20.52 -8.55 40.93
N ASP A 8 -20.21 -7.26 40.81
CA ASP A 8 -19.75 -6.53 39.64
C ASP A 8 -18.53 -7.22 39.00
N MET A 9 -18.79 -7.95 37.90
CA MET A 9 -17.74 -8.51 37.05
C MET A 9 -17.29 -7.44 36.07
N GLY A 10 -16.29 -6.67 36.51
CA GLY A 10 -15.26 -6.04 35.70
C GLY A 10 -15.71 -5.58 34.31
N ARG A 11 -16.16 -4.33 34.23
CA ARG A 11 -16.11 -3.56 32.97
C ARG A 11 -14.64 -3.47 32.55
N SER A 12 -14.14 -4.50 31.86
CA SER A 12 -12.82 -4.51 31.26
C SER A 12 -12.69 -3.26 30.39
N SER A 13 -11.68 -2.48 30.72
CA SER A 13 -11.17 -1.33 29.98
C SER A 13 -11.30 -1.58 28.48
N LYS A 14 -12.20 -0.83 27.82
CA LYS A 14 -12.12 -0.63 26.37
C LYS A 14 -10.88 0.21 26.12
N THR A 15 -9.72 -0.44 26.15
CA THR A 15 -8.51 0.05 25.50
C THR A 15 -8.71 -0.12 23.99
N SER A 16 -9.77 0.50 23.44
CA SER A 16 -9.97 0.73 22.02
C SER A 16 -9.13 1.92 21.58
N GLY A 17 -7.89 1.98 22.07
CA GLY A 17 -6.90 2.99 21.78
C GLY A 17 -5.88 2.37 20.86
N LEU A 18 -6.02 2.65 19.56
CA LEU A 18 -4.93 2.54 18.58
C LEU A 18 -4.40 1.12 18.33
N ARG A 19 -5.27 0.17 17.96
CA ARG A 19 -4.80 -0.77 16.94
C ARG A 19 -4.67 0.04 15.66
N LEU A 20 -3.45 0.47 15.34
CA LEU A 20 -3.08 0.77 13.97
C LEU A 20 -3.36 -0.53 13.21
N GLU A 21 -4.56 -0.68 12.68
CA GLU A 21 -4.94 -1.82 11.86
C GLU A 21 -4.06 -1.75 10.62
N ILE A 22 -2.90 -2.42 10.70
CA ILE A 22 -1.92 -2.48 9.64
C ILE A 22 -2.61 -3.14 8.46
N TYR A 23 -2.61 -2.43 7.34
CA TYR A 23 -3.09 -2.95 6.08
C TYR A 23 -2.14 -4.05 5.60
N ILE A 24 -2.68 -5.25 5.42
CA ILE A 24 -1.97 -6.40 4.87
C ILE A 24 -2.64 -6.79 3.55
N ARG A 25 -1.97 -6.48 2.43
CA ARG A 25 -2.49 -6.68 1.06
C ARG A 25 -3.12 -8.05 0.84
N ALA A 26 -2.42 -9.14 1.18
CA ALA A 26 -2.89 -10.51 0.94
C ALA A 26 -4.12 -10.90 1.78
N ARG A 27 -4.28 -10.30 2.96
CA ARG A 27 -5.39 -10.59 3.89
C ARG A 27 -6.62 -9.75 3.59
N ASP A 28 -6.41 -8.46 3.39
CA ASP A 28 -7.48 -7.46 3.41
C ASP A 28 -8.08 -7.26 2.01
N LEU A 29 -7.23 -7.21 0.98
CA LEU A 29 -7.63 -6.79 -0.35
C LEU A 29 -8.60 -7.77 -1.05
N PRO A 30 -8.44 -9.11 -0.94
CA PRO A 30 -9.40 -10.06 -1.50
C PRO A 30 -10.83 -9.81 -1.04
N ARG A 31 -11.02 -9.51 0.26
CA ARG A 31 -12.34 -9.25 0.86
C ARG A 31 -12.91 -7.88 0.45
N LEU A 32 -12.03 -6.89 0.25
CA LEU A 32 -12.43 -5.53 -0.08
C LEU A 32 -12.89 -5.36 -1.53
N ILE A 33 -12.18 -5.95 -2.49
CA ILE A 33 -12.45 -5.71 -3.92
C ILE A 33 -12.81 -6.98 -4.70
N GLY A 34 -12.92 -8.14 -4.05
CA GLY A 34 -13.28 -9.40 -4.70
C GLY A 34 -12.19 -9.89 -5.65
N ILE A 35 -10.91 -9.72 -5.28
CA ILE A 35 -9.77 -10.22 -6.04
C ILE A 35 -9.29 -11.55 -5.46
N TRP A 36 -8.95 -12.51 -6.32
CA TRP A 36 -8.34 -13.77 -5.88
C TRP A 36 -6.93 -13.54 -5.33
N PRO A 37 -6.53 -14.20 -4.22
CA PRO A 37 -5.18 -14.05 -3.65
C PRO A 37 -4.06 -14.30 -4.67
N ASP A 38 -4.22 -15.29 -5.56
CA ASP A 38 -3.22 -15.64 -6.57
C ASP A 38 -2.94 -14.49 -7.56
N ALA A 39 -3.92 -13.63 -7.81
CA ALA A 39 -3.75 -12.45 -8.65
C ALA A 39 -2.83 -11.39 -8.02
N LEU A 40 -2.47 -11.54 -6.75
CA LEU A 40 -1.53 -10.67 -6.03
C LEU A 40 -0.09 -11.18 -6.09
N VAL A 41 0.15 -12.40 -6.58
CA VAL A 41 1.48 -12.98 -6.76
C VAL A 41 2.19 -12.30 -7.94
N GLY A 42 3.49 -12.01 -7.79
CA GLY A 42 4.29 -11.41 -8.87
C GLY A 42 3.83 -10.00 -9.27
N MET A 43 3.55 -9.15 -8.27
CA MET A 43 3.13 -7.76 -8.45
C MET A 43 4.25 -6.89 -9.04
N ASP A 44 4.13 -6.59 -10.34
CA ASP A 44 4.96 -5.64 -11.07
C ASP A 44 4.33 -4.23 -11.11
N GLY A 45 5.04 -3.25 -11.69
CA GLY A 45 4.55 -1.88 -11.81
C GLY A 45 3.18 -1.80 -12.51
N PRO A 46 3.03 -2.34 -13.74
CA PRO A 46 1.75 -2.28 -14.46
C PRO A 46 0.58 -2.94 -13.73
N LYS A 47 0.76 -4.13 -13.14
CA LYS A 47 -0.28 -4.82 -12.35
C LYS A 47 -0.61 -4.03 -11.09
N HIS A 48 0.39 -3.44 -10.43
CA HIS A 48 0.17 -2.60 -9.26
C HIS A 48 -0.62 -1.34 -9.62
N GLY A 49 -0.32 -0.67 -10.73
CA GLY A 49 -1.11 0.47 -11.22
C GLY A 49 -2.58 0.09 -11.46
N ARG A 50 -2.83 -1.06 -12.10
CA ARG A 50 -4.20 -1.58 -12.29
C ARG A 50 -4.89 -1.91 -10.97
N LEU A 51 -4.15 -2.42 -9.98
CA LEU A 51 -4.67 -2.69 -8.64
C LEU A 51 -5.14 -1.41 -7.96
N VAL A 52 -4.32 -0.35 -7.97
CA VAL A 52 -4.67 0.96 -7.42
C VAL A 52 -5.94 1.52 -8.08
N GLN A 53 -6.06 1.38 -9.41
CA GLN A 53 -7.27 1.79 -10.13
C GLN A 53 -8.52 1.00 -9.73
N LYS A 54 -8.40 -0.32 -9.50
CA LYS A 54 -9.52 -1.15 -9.01
C LYS A 54 -9.99 -0.70 -7.63
N ILE A 55 -9.05 -0.41 -6.71
CA ILE A 55 -9.38 0.10 -5.38
C ILE A 55 -10.09 1.46 -5.48
N ALA A 56 -9.58 2.36 -6.35
CA ALA A 56 -10.20 3.66 -6.58
C ALA A 56 -11.63 3.52 -7.15
N ALA A 57 -11.87 2.58 -8.07
CA ALA A 57 -13.20 2.31 -8.61
C ALA A 57 -14.17 1.78 -7.53
N ALA A 58 -13.70 0.88 -6.66
CA ALA A 58 -14.47 0.38 -5.54
C ALA A 58 -14.84 1.51 -4.56
N LEU A 59 -13.90 2.41 -4.24
CA LEU A 59 -14.15 3.59 -3.41
C LEU A 59 -15.21 4.52 -3.99
N ARG A 60 -15.15 4.79 -5.31
CA ARG A 60 -16.13 5.63 -5.98
C ARG A 60 -17.54 5.04 -5.89
N ARG A 61 -17.67 3.73 -6.10
CA ARG A 61 -18.95 3.02 -5.97
C ARG A 61 -19.48 3.09 -4.54
N GLU A 62 -18.63 2.85 -3.54
CA GLU A 62 -19.01 2.95 -2.13
C GLU A 62 -19.46 4.37 -1.76
N ARG A 63 -18.73 5.39 -2.21
CA ARG A 63 -19.10 6.80 -2.02
C ARG A 63 -20.44 7.13 -2.69
N GLN A 64 -20.68 6.61 -3.90
CA GLN A 64 -21.94 6.82 -4.61
C GLN A 64 -23.11 6.22 -3.84
N ARG A 65 -22.96 4.99 -3.30
CA ARG A 65 -23.97 4.37 -2.44
C ARG A 65 -24.27 5.21 -1.21
N GLY A 66 -23.23 5.69 -0.52
CA GLY A 66 -23.39 6.55 0.66
C GLY A 66 -24.14 7.85 0.34
N ARG A 67 -23.81 8.49 -0.80
CA ARG A 67 -24.50 9.71 -1.25
C ARG A 67 -25.96 9.47 -1.63
N ALA A 68 -26.30 8.28 -2.12
CA ALA A 68 -27.66 7.90 -2.49
C ALA A 68 -28.48 7.40 -1.29
N GLY A 69 -27.92 7.36 -0.07
CA GLY A 69 -28.58 6.75 1.09
C GLY A 69 -28.85 5.25 0.91
N HIS A 70 -28.08 4.59 0.05
CA HIS A 70 -28.33 3.20 -0.31
C HIS A 70 -28.03 2.27 0.87
N PHE A 71 -28.93 1.32 1.16
CA PHE A 71 -28.82 0.41 2.32
C PHE A 71 -27.50 -0.38 2.35
N ALA A 72 -26.97 -0.72 1.16
CA ALA A 72 -25.71 -1.44 1.00
C ALA A 72 -24.44 -0.57 1.19
N TYR A 73 -24.59 0.69 1.59
CA TYR A 73 -23.45 1.52 1.97
C TYR A 73 -22.88 1.04 3.30
N ASP A 74 -21.58 0.80 3.33
CA ASP A 74 -20.86 0.39 4.55
C ASP A 74 -19.70 1.37 4.83
N LEU A 75 -19.81 2.10 5.94
CA LEU A 75 -18.80 3.06 6.40
C LEU A 75 -17.49 2.38 6.80
N ALA A 76 -17.55 1.21 7.43
CA ALA A 76 -16.35 0.47 7.84
C ALA A 76 -15.58 -0.01 6.61
N ARG A 77 -16.31 -0.55 5.62
CA ARG A 77 -15.76 -0.92 4.31
C ARG A 77 -15.16 0.29 3.59
N HIS A 78 -15.83 1.45 3.63
CA HIS A 78 -15.31 2.68 3.04
C HIS A 78 -13.96 3.09 3.66
N GLN A 79 -13.85 3.07 4.99
CA GLN A 79 -12.59 3.38 5.69
C GLN A 79 -11.47 2.39 5.36
N GLN A 80 -11.77 1.10 5.28
CA GLN A 80 -10.80 0.08 4.91
C GLN A 80 -10.30 0.25 3.47
N LEU A 81 -11.20 0.54 2.54
CA LEU A 81 -10.84 0.86 1.15
C LEU A 81 -9.95 2.11 1.05
N LEU A 82 -10.21 3.15 1.85
CA LEU A 82 -9.38 4.36 1.87
C LEU A 82 -7.96 4.06 2.37
N ARG A 83 -7.83 3.29 3.46
CA ARG A 83 -6.53 2.89 4.01
C ARG A 83 -5.74 2.06 3.00
N ALA A 84 -6.38 1.06 2.38
CA ALA A 84 -5.77 0.24 1.34
C ALA A 84 -5.31 1.11 0.15
N TYR A 85 -6.15 2.03 -0.32
CA TYR A 85 -5.80 2.93 -1.44
C TYR A 85 -4.59 3.80 -1.12
N GLN A 86 -4.54 4.41 0.07
CA GLN A 86 -3.43 5.25 0.47
C GLN A 86 -2.12 4.45 0.58
N ALA A 87 -2.17 3.27 1.19
CA ALA A 87 -1.02 2.39 1.32
C ALA A 87 -0.50 1.93 -0.05
N GLU A 88 -1.37 1.48 -0.95
CA GLU A 88 -0.97 1.03 -2.29
C GLU A 88 -0.47 2.19 -3.16
N LYS A 89 -1.11 3.37 -3.07
CA LYS A 89 -0.64 4.55 -3.79
C LYS A 89 0.76 4.98 -3.30
N ALA A 90 0.99 5.00 -2.00
CA ALA A 90 2.30 5.29 -1.44
C ALA A 90 3.35 4.26 -1.88
N ALA A 91 3.02 2.97 -1.84
CA ALA A 91 3.90 1.90 -2.30
C ALA A 91 4.18 1.97 -3.82
N PHE A 92 3.21 2.41 -4.62
CA PHE A 92 3.38 2.61 -6.07
C PHE A 92 4.31 3.79 -6.38
N THR A 93 4.18 4.91 -5.66
CA THR A 93 5.07 6.08 -5.81
C THR A 93 6.46 5.83 -5.24
N ALA A 94 6.57 5.15 -4.10
CA ALA A 94 7.84 4.88 -3.43
C ALA A 94 8.68 3.81 -4.13
N ARG A 95 8.11 3.06 -5.08
CA ARG A 95 8.90 2.15 -5.93
C ARG A 95 9.82 3.03 -6.77
N PRO A 96 11.15 3.03 -6.51
CA PRO A 96 12.05 3.78 -7.34
C PRO A 96 11.90 3.22 -8.75
N VAL A 97 11.75 4.12 -9.73
CA VAL A 97 11.99 3.77 -11.11
C VAL A 97 13.45 3.37 -11.14
N LEU A 98 13.71 2.07 -11.01
CA LEU A 98 14.97 1.50 -11.44
C LEU A 98 14.96 1.74 -12.94
N GLU A 99 15.55 2.87 -13.35
CA GLU A 99 16.09 3.05 -14.69
C GLU A 99 16.69 1.70 -15.11
N PRO A 100 16.33 1.14 -16.28
CA PRO A 100 16.89 -0.12 -16.70
C PRO A 100 18.42 0.03 -16.67
N ALA A 101 19.08 -0.87 -15.95
CA ALA A 101 20.53 -0.99 -15.87
C ALA A 101 21.10 -1.32 -17.26
N GLY A 102 21.14 -0.31 -18.13
CA GLY A 102 21.44 -0.41 -19.56
C GLY A 102 21.82 0.92 -20.20
N SER A 103 22.18 1.93 -19.40
CA SER A 103 22.81 3.17 -19.87
C SER A 103 24.15 3.39 -19.16
N LEU A 104 24.91 2.32 -18.94
CA LEU A 104 26.37 2.46 -18.94
C LEU A 104 26.75 2.85 -20.37
N LYS A 105 26.95 4.15 -20.59
CA LYS A 105 27.86 4.59 -21.64
C LYS A 105 29.23 4.01 -21.33
N ALA A 106 29.51 2.86 -21.92
CA ALA A 106 30.87 2.40 -22.13
C ALA A 106 31.48 3.30 -23.22
N ASP A 107 31.87 4.52 -22.85
CA ASP A 107 32.95 5.20 -23.56
C ASP A 107 34.24 4.87 -22.82
N THR A 108 34.74 3.67 -23.08
CA THR A 108 36.16 3.38 -23.01
C THR A 108 36.87 4.26 -24.03
N SER A 109 37.33 5.42 -23.62
CA SER A 109 38.54 6.02 -24.20
C SER A 109 39.65 5.91 -23.17
N THR A 110 40.15 4.67 -23.09
CA THR A 110 41.56 4.38 -22.88
C THR A 110 42.38 5.23 -23.85
N VAL A 111 42.98 6.31 -23.36
CA VAL A 111 44.31 6.75 -23.81
C VAL A 111 45.08 7.14 -22.55
N MET A 112 46.14 6.38 -22.31
CA MET A 112 47.00 6.44 -21.14
C MET A 112 47.99 7.64 -21.21
N PRO A 113 48.77 7.89 -20.14
CA PRO A 113 49.22 9.22 -19.73
C PRO A 113 50.55 9.65 -20.35
N MET A 114 50.73 10.95 -20.55
CA MET A 114 52.06 11.55 -20.70
C MET A 114 52.40 12.33 -19.43
N SER A 115 52.96 11.61 -18.47
CA SER A 115 53.76 12.19 -17.40
C SER A 115 55.21 12.32 -17.88
N GLY A 116 55.84 13.47 -17.64
CA GLY A 116 57.29 13.51 -17.38
C GLY A 116 58.21 14.03 -18.49
N GLY A 117 58.53 15.33 -18.41
CA GLY A 117 59.92 15.82 -18.34
C GLY A 117 60.90 15.51 -19.47
N TYR A 118 61.02 16.43 -20.43
CA TYR A 118 62.25 16.59 -21.21
C TYR A 118 63.09 17.73 -20.60
N ARG A 119 64.24 17.38 -20.02
CA ARG A 119 65.34 18.31 -19.68
C ARG A 119 66.33 18.30 -20.84
N PRO A 120 66.63 19.43 -21.49
CA PRO A 120 67.89 19.54 -22.22
C PRO A 120 69.02 19.94 -21.25
N GLY A 121 70.16 19.28 -21.41
CA GLY A 121 71.45 19.70 -20.86
C GLY A 121 72.09 20.81 -21.68
#